data_AF-A0A931LM75-F1
#
_entry.id   AF-A0A931LM75-F1
#
_cell.length_a   1.000
_cell.length_b   1.000
_cell.length_c   1.000
_cell.angle_alpha   90.00
_cell.angle_beta   90.00
_cell.angle_gamma   90.00
#
_symmetry.space_group_name_H-M   'P 1'
#
loop_
_entity.id
_entity.type
_entity.pdbx_description
1 polymer ?
#
loop_
_entity_poly.entity_id
_entity_poly.type
_entity_poly.pdbx_seq_one_letter_code
_entity_poly.pdbx_strand_id
1 'polypeptide(L)'
;MANDRLWSTRAYLIGLLVAGIAMLLFAGGCNSEQSHVKSSQQTPPPKLEDFPKLQKQLFELATSEKPEEYLKRSNIEYKDGRVQIVIEASGAEWTDDVTWAVEALKGRVETKVDSLIQASVPTDALLKLAGHPRVVFIRLPARPEKAIGLDDTRAHAPIL
;
A
#
# COMPACT_ATOMS: atom_id res chain seq x y z
N MET A 1 -13.21 79.58 -12.78
CA MET A 1 -14.18 78.52 -12.43
C MET A 1 -13.56 77.19 -12.79
N ALA A 2 -13.38 76.32 -11.79
CA ALA A 2 -13.31 74.84 -11.81
C ALA A 2 -12.50 74.13 -12.92
N ASN A 3 -11.66 73.12 -12.69
CA ASN A 3 -11.30 72.32 -11.52
C ASN A 3 -9.96 71.63 -11.86
N ASP A 4 -9.04 71.67 -10.89
CA ASP A 4 -8.33 70.52 -10.27
C ASP A 4 -7.76 69.42 -11.18
N ARG A 5 -6.43 69.33 -11.38
CA ARG A 5 -5.32 68.98 -10.46
C ARG A 5 -5.21 67.48 -10.13
N LEU A 6 -3.96 67.02 -10.21
CA LEU A 6 -3.35 65.75 -9.78
C LEU A 6 -3.47 64.60 -10.81
N TRP A 7 -2.66 64.47 -11.85
CA TRP A 7 -1.19 64.56 -11.93
C TRP A 7 -0.56 63.78 -10.77
N SER A 8 -0.28 62.48 -10.95
CA SER A 8 1.04 62.04 -11.44
C SER A 8 2.17 62.63 -10.58
N THR A 9 2.37 62.09 -9.37
CA THR A 9 3.58 62.35 -8.54
C THR A 9 3.63 61.45 -7.30
N ARG A 10 3.35 60.15 -7.41
CA ARG A 10 3.68 59.19 -6.32
C ARG A 10 4.28 57.87 -6.84
N ALA A 11 5.02 57.95 -7.95
CA ALA A 11 6.20 57.10 -8.11
C ALA A 11 7.31 57.69 -7.22
N TYR A 12 8.18 56.85 -6.64
CA TYR A 12 9.41 57.20 -5.91
C TYR A 12 9.43 57.26 -4.38
N LEU A 13 8.51 56.66 -3.61
CA LEU A 13 8.74 56.50 -2.15
C LEU A 13 8.27 55.17 -1.52
N ILE A 14 8.11 54.10 -2.30
CA ILE A 14 7.89 52.74 -1.76
C ILE A 14 8.84 51.74 -2.45
N GLY A 15 10.05 52.19 -2.77
CA GLY A 15 11.17 51.34 -3.23
C GLY A 15 12.16 50.98 -2.10
N LEU A 16 11.88 51.38 -0.86
CA LEU A 16 12.82 51.34 0.26
C LEU A 16 12.25 50.58 1.48
N LEU A 17 11.37 49.59 1.24
CA LEU A 17 10.91 48.64 2.26
C LEU A 17 11.29 47.19 1.92
N VAL A 18 12.12 46.99 0.88
CA VAL A 18 12.56 45.67 0.39
C VAL A 18 13.95 45.29 0.91
N ALA A 19 14.67 46.20 1.60
CA ALA A 19 16.02 45.92 2.11
C ALA A 19 16.10 45.59 3.62
N GLY A 20 15.01 45.74 4.39
CA GLY A 20 15.04 45.60 5.86
C GLY A 20 14.67 44.22 6.43
N ILE A 21 14.12 43.32 5.63
CA ILE A 21 13.65 41.99 6.08
C ILE A 21 14.67 40.87 5.74
N ALA A 22 15.80 41.22 5.14
CA ALA A 22 16.84 40.28 4.73
C ALA A 22 17.91 39.97 5.81
N MET A 23 17.82 40.54 7.02
CA MET A 23 18.92 40.50 8.00
C MET A 23 18.52 40.13 9.43
N LEU A 24 17.50 39.28 9.63
CA LEU A 24 17.08 38.88 10.98
C LEU A 24 16.41 37.49 11.10
N LEU A 25 16.79 36.53 10.26
CA LEU A 25 16.35 35.12 10.41
C LEU A 25 17.51 34.12 10.25
N PHE A 26 18.71 34.48 10.73
CA PHE A 26 19.89 33.60 10.79
C PHE A 26 20.37 33.36 12.25
N ALA A 27 19.44 33.32 13.20
CA ALA A 27 19.71 32.99 14.60
C ALA A 27 18.59 32.13 15.20
N GLY A 28 18.29 31.00 14.57
CA GLY A 28 17.53 29.90 15.17
C GLY A 28 18.48 28.74 15.38
N GLY A 29 18.90 28.55 16.63
CA GLY A 29 20.01 27.67 16.99
C GLY A 29 19.88 26.23 16.52
N CYS A 30 21.03 25.60 16.35
CA CYS A 30 21.18 24.15 16.43
C CYS A 30 20.74 23.72 17.84
N ASN A 31 19.43 23.56 18.04
CA ASN A 31 18.94 22.74 19.14
C ASN A 31 19.30 21.31 18.73
N SER A 32 20.47 20.86 19.16
CA SER A 32 20.81 19.44 19.20
C SER A 32 19.84 18.79 20.18
N GLU A 33 18.63 18.52 19.71
CA GLU A 33 17.74 17.54 20.28
C GLU A 33 18.46 16.21 20.12
N GLN A 34 19.28 15.94 21.13
CA GLN A 34 19.87 14.67 21.46
C GLN A 34 18.68 13.74 21.70
N SER A 35 18.10 13.28 20.58
CA SER A 35 17.12 12.23 20.55
C SER A 35 17.84 11.06 21.19
N HIS A 36 17.56 10.86 22.48
CA HIS A 36 17.82 9.65 23.19
C HIS A 36 17.46 8.53 22.23
N VAL A 37 18.48 7.87 21.70
CA VAL A 37 18.37 6.61 20.98
C VAL A 37 17.71 5.70 21.99
N LYS A 38 16.38 5.66 21.93
CA LYS A 38 15.54 4.73 22.65
C LYS A 38 16.02 3.41 22.11
N SER A 39 16.94 2.80 22.87
CA SER A 39 17.51 1.48 22.63
C SER A 39 16.40 0.64 22.06
N SER A 40 16.50 0.36 20.76
CA SER A 40 15.50 -0.38 20.02
C SER A 40 15.31 -1.67 20.80
N GLN A 41 14.21 -1.76 21.55
CA GLN A 41 13.82 -3.01 22.20
C GLN A 41 13.60 -3.94 21.02
N GLN A 42 14.62 -4.76 20.77
CA GLN A 42 14.71 -5.68 19.67
C GLN A 42 13.60 -6.68 19.92
N THR A 43 12.42 -6.36 19.41
CA THR A 43 11.28 -7.26 19.48
C THR A 43 11.72 -8.50 18.71
N PRO A 44 11.61 -9.70 19.31
CA PRO A 44 12.02 -10.91 18.61
C PRO A 44 11.32 -10.96 17.25
N PRO A 45 12.01 -11.44 16.19
CA PRO A 45 11.41 -11.53 14.87
C PRO A 45 10.13 -12.36 14.95
N PRO A 46 9.08 -11.97 14.21
CA PRO A 46 7.83 -12.72 14.19
C PRO A 46 8.09 -14.16 13.75
N LYS A 47 7.37 -15.11 14.35
CA LYS A 47 7.45 -16.52 13.96
C LYS A 47 6.18 -16.94 13.24
N LEU A 48 6.26 -17.95 12.37
CA LEU A 48 5.12 -18.39 11.58
C LEU A 48 3.98 -18.91 12.47
N GLU A 49 4.33 -19.52 13.60
CA GLU A 49 3.40 -20.07 14.59
C GLU A 49 2.51 -18.98 15.22
N ASP A 50 2.97 -17.72 15.21
CA ASP A 50 2.21 -16.57 15.70
C ASP A 50 1.11 -16.14 14.70
N PHE A 51 1.17 -16.60 13.44
CA PHE A 51 0.28 -16.21 12.35
C PHE A 51 -0.32 -17.43 11.62
N PRO A 52 -1.08 -18.30 12.31
CA PRO A 52 -1.62 -19.54 11.72
C PRO A 52 -2.63 -19.30 10.59
N LYS A 53 -3.19 -18.09 10.52
CA LYS A 53 -4.14 -17.67 9.49
C LYS A 53 -3.45 -17.26 8.18
N LEU A 54 -2.13 -17.18 8.14
CA LEU A 54 -1.37 -16.73 6.98
C LEU A 54 -0.63 -17.91 6.33
N GLN A 55 -0.80 -18.06 5.02
CA GLN A 55 -0.04 -19.05 4.26
C GLN A 55 1.47 -18.78 4.39
N LYS A 56 2.27 -19.85 4.55
CA LYS A 56 3.74 -19.78 4.74
C LYS A 56 4.45 -18.86 3.74
N GLN A 57 4.12 -18.95 2.45
CA GLN A 57 4.75 -18.11 1.42
C GLN A 57 4.45 -16.61 1.59
N LEU A 58 3.24 -16.27 2.05
CA LEU A 58 2.87 -14.89 2.35
C LEU A 58 3.54 -14.39 3.63
N PHE A 59 3.70 -15.27 4.63
CA PHE A 59 4.48 -14.96 5.83
C PHE A 59 5.95 -14.68 5.47
N GLU A 60 6.60 -15.56 4.72
CA GLU A 60 7.98 -15.38 4.26
C GLU A 60 8.16 -14.10 3.45
N LEU A 61 7.19 -13.75 2.59
CA LEU A 61 7.19 -12.48 1.87
C LEU A 61 7.08 -11.28 2.82
N ALA A 62 6.19 -11.35 3.80
CA ALA A 62 5.95 -10.26 4.76
C ALA A 62 7.13 -10.04 5.73
N THR A 63 7.89 -11.09 6.02
CA THR A 63 9.04 -11.04 6.95
C THR A 63 10.39 -11.03 6.23
N SER A 64 10.42 -11.00 4.91
CA SER A 64 11.65 -10.98 4.13
C SER A 64 12.39 -9.65 4.34
N GLU A 65 13.69 -9.71 4.59
CA GLU A 65 14.56 -8.52 4.54
C GLU A 65 14.63 -7.92 3.13
N LYS A 66 14.38 -8.75 2.10
CA LYS A 66 14.46 -8.38 0.69
C LYS A 66 13.23 -8.88 -0.08
N PRO A 67 12.05 -8.26 0.16
CA PRO A 67 10.79 -8.73 -0.41
C PRO A 67 10.81 -8.74 -1.94
N GLU A 68 11.48 -7.78 -2.59
CA GLU A 68 11.62 -7.75 -4.05
C GLU A 68 12.42 -8.94 -4.60
N GLU A 69 13.49 -9.37 -3.92
CA GLU A 69 14.25 -10.54 -4.34
C GLU A 69 13.45 -11.84 -4.11
N TYR A 70 12.69 -11.91 -3.03
CA TYR A 70 11.77 -13.03 -2.79
C TYR A 70 10.74 -13.11 -3.92
N LEU A 71 10.11 -11.99 -4.26
CA LEU A 71 9.10 -11.90 -5.32
C LEU A 71 9.61 -12.40 -6.68
N LYS A 72 10.83 -12.02 -7.08
CA LYS A 72 11.47 -12.46 -8.34
C LYS A 72 11.64 -13.98 -8.45
N ARG A 73 11.83 -14.67 -7.33
CA ARG A 73 12.03 -16.12 -7.27
C ARG A 73 10.73 -16.87 -6.95
N SER A 74 9.78 -16.17 -6.35
CA SER A 74 8.45 -16.68 -6.06
C SER A 74 7.56 -16.60 -7.30
N ASN A 75 6.49 -17.36 -7.28
CA ASN A 75 5.48 -17.32 -8.33
C ASN A 75 4.24 -16.53 -7.83
N ILE A 76 4.51 -15.46 -7.10
CA ILE A 76 3.50 -14.60 -6.48
C ILE A 76 3.24 -13.44 -7.41
N GLU A 77 1.96 -13.17 -7.69
CA GLU A 77 1.57 -12.02 -8.49
C GLU A 77 1.77 -10.75 -7.67
N TYR A 78 2.69 -9.89 -8.14
CA TYR A 78 3.02 -8.64 -7.52
C TYR A 78 2.99 -7.51 -8.54
N LYS A 79 2.11 -6.55 -8.31
CA LYS A 79 1.85 -5.44 -9.22
C LYS A 79 1.63 -4.16 -8.42
N ASP A 80 2.23 -3.07 -8.86
CA ASP A 80 2.04 -1.73 -8.27
C ASP A 80 2.29 -1.69 -6.75
N GLY A 81 3.29 -2.43 -6.27
CA GLY A 81 3.65 -2.49 -4.86
C GLY A 81 2.75 -3.39 -4.00
N ARG A 82 1.90 -4.22 -4.62
CA ARG A 82 0.88 -5.02 -3.94
C ARG A 82 0.93 -6.47 -4.36
N VAL A 83 0.62 -7.35 -3.42
CA VAL A 83 0.41 -8.78 -3.64
C VAL A 83 -1.08 -9.07 -3.75
N GLN A 84 -1.46 -9.88 -4.74
CA GLN A 84 -2.82 -10.40 -4.84
C GLN A 84 -3.02 -11.57 -3.88
N ILE A 85 -4.09 -11.52 -3.09
CA ILE A 85 -4.43 -12.51 -2.08
C ILE A 85 -5.93 -12.83 -2.12
N VAL A 86 -6.27 -13.99 -1.55
CA VAL A 86 -7.63 -14.36 -1.17
C VAL A 86 -7.69 -14.43 0.35
N ILE A 87 -8.66 -13.71 0.92
CA ILE A 87 -8.95 -13.67 2.35
C ILE A 87 -10.27 -14.40 2.57
N GLU A 88 -10.27 -15.32 3.52
CA GLU A 88 -11.46 -16.03 4.00
C GLU A 88 -11.92 -15.40 5.31
N ALA A 89 -13.11 -14.82 5.29
CA ALA A 89 -13.79 -14.26 6.45
C ALA A 89 -14.48 -15.37 7.27
N SER A 90 -14.73 -15.11 8.56
CA SER A 90 -15.41 -16.07 9.46
C SER A 90 -16.87 -16.37 9.09
N GLY A 91 -17.45 -15.61 8.17
CA GLY A 91 -18.80 -15.74 7.67
C GLY A 91 -19.07 -14.66 6.61
N ALA A 92 -20.08 -14.88 5.77
CA ALA A 92 -20.47 -13.95 4.70
C ALA A 92 -21.02 -12.61 5.25
N GLU A 93 -21.48 -12.59 6.50
CA GLU A 93 -21.90 -11.38 7.20
C GLU A 93 -20.72 -10.50 7.64
N TRP A 94 -19.50 -11.05 7.69
CA TRP A 94 -18.29 -10.33 8.11
C TRP A 94 -17.46 -9.80 6.94
N THR A 95 -17.90 -10.03 5.70
CA THR A 95 -17.14 -9.71 4.50
C THR A 95 -16.90 -8.21 4.35
N ASP A 96 -17.85 -7.39 4.80
CA ASP A 96 -17.73 -5.92 4.77
C ASP A 96 -16.77 -5.40 5.85
N ASP A 97 -16.77 -5.97 7.06
CA ASP A 97 -15.78 -5.65 8.10
C ASP A 97 -14.35 -5.94 7.63
N VAL A 98 -14.14 -7.10 7.02
CA VAL A 98 -12.82 -7.48 6.49
C VAL A 98 -12.45 -6.62 5.28
N THR A 99 -13.41 -6.24 4.43
CA THR A 99 -13.20 -5.29 3.32
C THR A 99 -12.71 -3.94 3.84
N TRP A 100 -13.36 -3.41 4.88
CA TRP A 100 -12.94 -2.17 5.51
C TRP A 100 -11.51 -2.27 6.07
N ALA A 101 -11.15 -3.39 6.70
CA ALA A 101 -9.78 -3.62 7.18
C ALA A 101 -8.75 -3.65 6.05
N VAL A 102 -9.09 -4.26 4.91
CA VAL A 102 -8.25 -4.25 3.70
C VAL A 102 -8.02 -2.82 3.23
N GLU A 103 -9.06 -2.03 3.07
CA GLU A 103 -8.98 -0.64 2.59
C GLU A 103 -8.24 0.28 3.56
N ALA A 104 -8.48 0.12 4.87
CA ALA A 104 -7.78 0.86 5.93
C ALA A 104 -6.26 0.60 5.91
N LEU A 105 -5.86 -0.60 5.48
CA LEU A 105 -4.45 -0.98 5.28
C LEU A 105 -3.95 -0.64 3.87
N LYS A 106 -4.62 0.32 3.21
CA LYS A 106 -4.34 0.77 1.85
C LYS A 106 -4.47 -0.34 0.82
N GLY A 107 -5.10 -1.47 1.11
CA GLY A 107 -5.43 -2.52 0.15
C GLY A 107 -6.52 -2.09 -0.84
N ARG A 108 -6.72 -2.90 -1.88
CA ARG A 108 -7.82 -2.72 -2.85
C ARG A 108 -8.57 -4.05 -2.95
N VAL A 109 -9.88 -4.03 -2.75
CA VAL A 109 -10.73 -5.20 -3.01
C VAL A 109 -11.02 -5.28 -4.50
N GLU A 110 -10.89 -6.48 -5.06
CA GLU A 110 -11.11 -6.78 -6.48
C GLU A 110 -12.43 -7.50 -6.69
N THR A 111 -12.73 -8.50 -5.84
CA THR A 111 -14.00 -9.23 -5.88
C THR A 111 -14.39 -9.75 -4.50
N LYS A 112 -15.68 -9.99 -4.29
CA LYS A 112 -16.25 -10.61 -3.09
C LYS A 112 -17.26 -11.67 -3.49
N VAL A 113 -17.10 -12.89 -2.97
CA VAL A 113 -18.04 -14.00 -3.18
C VAL A 113 -18.18 -14.76 -1.86
N ASP A 114 -19.39 -14.80 -1.30
CA ASP A 114 -19.67 -15.39 0.01
C ASP A 114 -18.75 -14.86 1.12
N SER A 115 -17.96 -15.74 1.75
CA SER A 115 -16.95 -15.40 2.76
C SER A 115 -15.55 -15.16 2.17
N LEU A 116 -15.40 -15.14 0.84
CA LEU A 116 -14.13 -14.97 0.16
C LEU A 116 -13.98 -13.56 -0.42
N ILE A 117 -12.82 -12.95 -0.16
CA ILE A 117 -12.46 -11.62 -0.63
C ILE A 117 -11.16 -11.74 -1.41
N GLN A 118 -11.18 -11.37 -2.69
CA GLN A 118 -9.96 -11.19 -3.46
C GLN A 118 -9.52 -9.74 -3.36
N ALA A 119 -8.25 -9.53 -3.00
CA ALA A 119 -7.71 -8.19 -2.79
C ALA A 119 -6.23 -8.10 -3.19
N SER A 120 -5.81 -6.90 -3.59
CA SER A 120 -4.41 -6.53 -3.74
C SER A 120 -3.96 -5.64 -2.59
N VAL A 121 -3.03 -6.16 -1.77
CA VAL A 121 -2.59 -5.52 -0.52
C VAL A 121 -1.09 -5.24 -0.51
N PRO A 122 -0.63 -4.16 0.15
CA PRO A 122 0.78 -4.00 0.48
C PRO A 122 1.33 -5.17 1.29
N THR A 123 2.61 -5.52 1.13
CA THR A 123 3.22 -6.66 1.85
C THR A 123 3.25 -6.46 3.36
N ASP A 124 3.41 -5.22 3.83
CA ASP A 124 3.39 -4.86 5.26
C ASP A 124 1.98 -4.93 5.89
N ALA A 125 0.93 -5.07 5.09
CA ALA A 125 -0.44 -5.27 5.56
C ALA A 125 -0.73 -6.74 5.93
N LEU A 126 0.05 -7.70 5.42
CA LEU A 126 -0.25 -9.14 5.54
C LEU A 126 -0.33 -9.60 7.00
N LEU A 127 0.65 -9.24 7.84
CA LEU A 127 0.66 -9.63 9.25
C LEU A 127 -0.47 -8.96 10.05
N LYS A 128 -0.83 -7.72 9.70
CA LYS A 128 -1.93 -6.98 10.34
C LYS A 128 -3.29 -7.60 10.00
N LEU A 129 -3.49 -7.98 8.73
CA LEU A 129 -4.70 -8.69 8.30
C LEU A 129 -4.79 -10.08 8.95
N ALA A 130 -3.66 -10.79 9.07
CA ALA A 130 -3.62 -12.08 9.76
C ALA A 130 -4.02 -11.97 11.24
N GLY A 131 -3.78 -10.82 11.88
CA GLY A 131 -4.25 -10.54 13.25
C GLY A 131 -5.74 -10.19 13.37
N HIS A 132 -6.47 -9.99 12.25
CA HIS A 132 -7.85 -9.52 12.29
C HIS A 132 -8.81 -10.59 12.86
N PRO A 133 -9.74 -10.24 13.78
CA PRO A 133 -10.59 -11.22 14.46
C PRO A 133 -11.57 -11.93 13.53
N ARG A 134 -11.99 -11.28 12.44
CA ARG A 134 -12.93 -11.84 11.45
C ARG A 134 -12.25 -12.55 10.28
N VAL A 135 -10.92 -12.58 10.23
CA VAL A 135 -10.18 -13.34 9.22
C VAL A 135 -9.93 -14.75 9.73
N VAL A 136 -10.25 -15.74 8.90
CA VAL A 136 -9.98 -17.17 9.15
C VAL A 136 -8.69 -17.58 8.45
N PHE A 137 -8.50 -17.16 7.20
CA PHE A 137 -7.33 -17.56 6.42
C PHE A 137 -6.97 -16.53 5.35
N ILE A 138 -5.68 -16.45 5.01
CA ILE A 138 -5.12 -15.61 3.95
C ILE A 138 -4.19 -16.47 3.11
N ARG A 139 -4.48 -16.56 1.81
CA ARG A 139 -3.75 -17.41 0.85
C ARG A 139 -3.54 -16.72 -0.49
N LEU A 140 -2.59 -17.23 -1.25
CA LEU A 140 -2.44 -16.86 -2.66
C LEU A 140 -3.68 -17.31 -3.47
N PRO A 141 -4.06 -16.57 -4.53
CA PRO A 141 -5.10 -16.99 -5.45
C PRO A 141 -4.77 -18.36 -6.08
N ALA A 142 -5.79 -19.21 -6.23
CA ALA A 142 -5.64 -20.40 -7.05
C ALA A 142 -5.44 -19.95 -8.49
N ARG A 143 -4.34 -20.37 -9.12
CA ARG A 143 -4.18 -20.09 -10.54
C ARG A 143 -5.12 -20.99 -11.34
N PRO A 144 -5.76 -20.47 -12.39
CA PRO A 144 -6.36 -21.36 -13.36
C PRO A 144 -5.23 -22.26 -13.88
N GLU A 145 -5.35 -23.56 -13.70
CA GLU A 145 -4.62 -24.50 -14.53
C GLU A 145 -4.94 -24.08 -15.97
N LYS A 146 -3.90 -23.83 -16.78
CA LYS A 146 -4.10 -23.55 -18.21
C LYS A 146 -5.11 -24.57 -18.70
N ALA A 147 -6.25 -24.11 -19.20
CA ALA A 147 -7.21 -24.98 -19.84
C ALA A 147 -6.41 -25.84 -20.80
N ILE A 148 -6.32 -27.14 -20.49
CA ILE A 148 -5.64 -28.11 -21.34
C ILE A 148 -6.31 -27.90 -22.69
N GLY A 149 -5.53 -27.46 -23.68
CA GLY A 149 -6.05 -27.22 -25.02
C GLY A 149 -6.79 -28.48 -25.41
N LEU A 150 -8.13 -28.41 -25.43
CA LEU A 150 -8.96 -29.35 -26.17
C LEU A 150 -8.55 -29.10 -27.61
N ASP A 151 -7.48 -29.80 -27.98
CA ASP A 151 -6.91 -29.86 -29.30
C ASP A 151 -8.07 -30.14 -30.24
N ASP A 152 -8.28 -29.18 -31.13
CA ASP A 152 -9.34 -29.09 -32.10
C ASP A 152 -9.10 -30.21 -33.12
N THR A 153 -9.31 -31.47 -32.73
CA THR A 153 -9.29 -32.63 -33.62
C THR A 153 -10.59 -32.62 -34.42
N ARG A 154 -10.82 -31.53 -35.15
CA ARG A 154 -11.95 -31.35 -36.03
C ARG A 154 -11.65 -32.12 -37.31
N ALA A 155 -12.08 -33.38 -37.27
CA ALA A 155 -12.45 -34.23 -38.39
C ALA A 155 -12.27 -33.61 -39.79
N HIS A 156 -11.16 -33.90 -40.44
CA HIS A 156 -11.11 -33.96 -41.90
C HIS A 156 -11.83 -35.24 -42.35
N ALA A 157 -13.14 -35.16 -42.55
CA ALA A 157 -13.84 -36.14 -43.37
C ALA A 157 -13.52 -35.83 -44.84
N PRO A 158 -13.02 -36.78 -45.64
CA PRO A 158 -12.88 -36.59 -47.08
C PRO A 158 -14.27 -36.52 -47.72
N ILE A 159 -14.50 -35.48 -48.51
CA ILE A 159 -15.64 -35.37 -49.41
C ILE A 159 -15.39 -36.36 -50.56
N LEU A 160 -16.31 -37.31 -50.75
CA LEU A 160 -16.38 -38.21 -51.90
C LEU A 160 -16.82 -37.45 -53.15
#